data_AF-A0A6A6Y9F6-F1
#
_entry.id   AF-A0A6A6Y9F6-F1
#
_cell.length_a   1.000
_cell.length_b   1.000
_cell.length_c   1.000
_cell.angle_alpha   90.00
_cell.angle_beta   90.00
_cell.angle_gamma   90.00
#
_symmetry.space_group_name_H-M   'P 1'
#
loop_
_entity.id
_entity.type
_entity.pdbx_description
1 polymer ?
#
loop_
_entity_poly.entity_id
_entity_poly.type
_entity_poly.pdbx_seq_one_letter_code
_entity_poly.pdbx_strand_id
1 'polypeptide(L)'
;MASQPTTTANIADSPGRRLYNGSCHCGYTRYRCLLTFPPPAVHPNVDPSITTRIRKCNCTSCHKTNFFHVRPQSSPDDFVLLAPTNPFDDPADGGLADYQCFAKFTHWFFCPKCGVRCFTFGGDSEVAEVDLGEWAGGQKEGKLTKVWRAKKEGWIEKGDTSYLSINATTLEARQEGLDLREWHEKGWIVYLDMLDEKEENKMTHHRHAFRTQTKAPPTRRPRRRRPLHPPLQPRLTPEAFNFHWALYLHKNKDTGGTKYHITGSAGKWLAAHQDTRGIFHETFLVGLFQIATITGSTACERLDKTMRQFDDGLNDLDVNCRTWLLKVLGVLAGEVDGKRVLKCDDVDALEREVMEFGNKNMESADLAMQPRPFEASKICGGV
;
A
#
# COMPACT_ATOMS: atom_id res chain seq x y z
N MET A 1 52.47 17.62 14.92
CA MET A 1 51.74 18.71 14.23
C MET A 1 50.84 18.06 13.20
N ALA A 2 49.57 17.88 13.54
CA ALA A 2 48.59 17.23 12.68
C ALA A 2 48.06 18.26 11.68
N SER A 3 48.32 18.02 10.40
CA SER A 3 47.81 18.78 9.27
C SER A 3 46.30 18.60 9.16
N GLN A 4 45.56 19.71 9.29
CA GLN A 4 44.13 19.77 9.00
C GLN A 4 43.89 19.57 7.50
N PRO A 5 42.88 18.78 7.09
CA PRO A 5 42.46 18.71 5.71
C PRO A 5 41.66 19.96 5.34
N THR A 6 42.15 20.67 4.33
CA THR A 6 41.53 21.81 3.68
C THR A 6 40.12 21.45 3.22
N THR A 7 39.11 22.11 3.79
CA THR A 7 37.72 22.03 3.34
C THR A 7 37.57 22.81 2.05
N THR A 8 37.48 22.13 0.92
CA THR A 8 37.09 22.75 -0.36
C THR A 8 35.59 23.02 -0.31
N ALA A 9 35.23 24.29 -0.17
CA ALA A 9 33.85 24.75 -0.20
C ALA A 9 33.26 24.68 -1.62
N ASN A 10 32.05 24.11 -1.68
CA ASN A 10 31.02 24.11 -2.72
C ASN A 10 31.23 25.01 -3.95
N ILE A 11 31.51 24.38 -5.09
CA ILE A 11 30.99 24.87 -6.38
C ILE A 11 29.50 24.53 -6.37
N ALA A 12 28.63 25.51 -6.60
CA ALA A 12 27.21 25.25 -6.81
C ALA A 12 27.05 24.33 -8.03
N ASP A 13 26.71 23.06 -7.82
CA ASP A 13 26.49 22.10 -8.89
C ASP A 13 25.34 22.59 -9.78
N SER A 14 25.68 23.02 -11.00
CA SER A 14 24.68 23.31 -12.04
C SER A 14 23.92 22.02 -12.39
N PRO A 15 22.59 22.07 -12.59
CA PRO A 15 21.80 20.91 -13.00
C PRO A 15 22.41 20.20 -14.22
N GLY A 16 22.81 18.94 -14.04
CA GLY A 16 23.39 18.11 -15.09
C GLY A 16 22.47 16.93 -15.42
N ARG A 17 22.07 16.81 -16.69
CA ARG A 17 21.34 15.64 -17.21
C ARG A 17 22.33 14.49 -17.43
N ARG A 18 22.14 13.37 -16.74
CA ARG A 18 23.05 12.22 -16.73
C ARG A 18 22.32 10.92 -16.99
N LEU A 19 23.03 9.97 -17.61
CA LEU A 19 22.55 8.63 -17.86
C LEU A 19 22.69 7.77 -16.60
N TYR A 20 21.61 7.09 -16.23
CA TYR A 20 21.60 6.10 -15.16
C TYR A 20 21.08 4.76 -15.69
N ASN A 21 21.73 3.69 -15.26
CA ASN A 21 21.28 2.33 -15.46
C ASN A 21 20.46 1.89 -14.24
N GLY A 22 19.47 1.03 -14.47
CA GLY A 22 18.75 0.38 -13.40
C GLY A 22 18.33 -1.03 -13.79
N SER A 23 18.09 -1.86 -12.78
CA SER A 23 17.64 -3.23 -12.96
C SER A 23 16.87 -3.75 -11.75
N CYS A 24 16.14 -4.85 -11.96
CA CYS A 24 15.64 -5.63 -10.84
C CYS A 24 16.79 -6.40 -10.18
N HIS A 25 16.60 -6.92 -8.97
CA HIS A 25 17.63 -7.65 -8.24
C HIS A 25 18.34 -8.76 -9.03
N CYS A 26 17.62 -9.55 -9.85
CA CYS A 26 18.22 -10.63 -10.64
C CYS A 26 18.70 -10.21 -12.04
N GLY A 27 18.66 -8.92 -12.38
CA GLY A 27 19.08 -8.40 -13.68
C GLY A 27 18.17 -8.77 -14.87
N TYR A 28 17.02 -9.39 -14.63
CA TYR A 28 16.07 -9.75 -15.68
C TYR A 28 15.41 -8.51 -16.32
N THR A 29 14.88 -7.63 -15.48
CA THR A 29 14.42 -6.30 -15.89
C THR A 29 15.63 -5.37 -15.90
N ARG A 30 15.92 -4.73 -17.03
CA ARG A 30 17.01 -3.76 -17.18
C ARG A 30 16.52 -2.56 -17.97
N TYR A 31 16.86 -1.37 -17.51
CA TYR A 31 16.45 -0.11 -18.13
C TYR A 31 17.56 0.92 -18.04
N ARG A 32 17.40 1.98 -18.81
CA ARG A 32 18.21 3.20 -18.74
C ARG A 32 17.29 4.40 -18.62
N CYS A 33 17.73 5.40 -17.87
CA CYS A 33 17.03 6.67 -17.78
C CYS A 33 17.97 7.86 -17.70
N LEU A 34 17.52 9.00 -18.21
CA LEU A 34 18.22 10.27 -18.14
C LEU A 34 17.55 11.12 -17.06
N LEU A 35 18.32 11.54 -16.05
CA LEU A 35 17.81 12.33 -14.92
C LEU A 35 18.69 13.58 -14.72
N THR A 36 18.08 14.67 -14.27
CA THR A 36 18.74 15.96 -14.08
C THR A 36 18.88 16.26 -12.59
N PHE A 37 20.12 16.34 -12.09
CA PHE A 37 20.43 16.67 -10.70
C PHE A 37 21.43 17.84 -10.60
N PRO A 38 21.31 18.73 -9.59
CA PRO A 38 20.19 18.83 -8.65
C PRO A 38 18.85 19.13 -9.36
N PRO A 39 17.69 18.68 -8.84
CA PRO A 39 16.40 19.02 -9.41
C PRO A 39 16.19 20.54 -9.40
N PRO A 40 15.93 21.19 -10.54
CA PRO A 40 15.79 22.65 -10.60
C PRO A 40 14.64 23.22 -9.74
N ALA A 41 13.63 22.40 -9.43
CA ALA A 41 12.53 22.77 -8.56
C ALA A 41 12.00 21.54 -7.80
N VAL A 42 11.66 21.73 -6.51
CA VAL A 42 11.15 20.69 -5.61
C VAL A 42 9.82 21.13 -5.01
N HIS A 43 8.71 20.72 -5.63
CA HIS A 43 7.36 20.98 -5.15
C HIS A 43 6.37 19.96 -5.76
N PRO A 44 5.24 19.62 -5.10
CA PRO A 44 4.27 18.68 -5.65
C PRO A 44 3.75 19.06 -7.05
N ASN A 45 3.53 20.36 -7.27
CA ASN A 45 2.85 20.90 -8.46
C ASN A 45 3.77 21.60 -9.47
N VAL A 46 5.08 21.30 -9.45
CA VAL A 46 6.03 21.81 -10.46
C VAL A 46 5.65 21.37 -11.87
N ASP A 47 6.00 22.20 -12.85
CA ASP A 47 5.91 21.80 -14.25
C ASP A 47 6.82 20.56 -14.49
N PRO A 48 6.28 19.46 -15.03
CA PRO A 48 7.06 18.28 -15.38
C PRO A 48 8.30 18.53 -16.24
N SER A 49 8.22 19.47 -17.17
CA SER A 49 9.25 19.70 -18.19
C SER A 49 10.52 20.34 -17.62
N ILE A 50 10.42 21.02 -16.47
CA ILE A 50 11.53 21.80 -15.91
C ILE A 50 12.32 21.05 -14.84
N THR A 51 11.82 19.91 -14.33
CA THR A 51 12.47 19.23 -13.21
C THR A 51 12.22 17.72 -13.15
N THR A 52 13.26 16.96 -12.78
CA THR A 52 13.10 15.56 -12.36
C THR A 52 12.34 15.53 -11.04
N ARG A 53 11.23 14.80 -10.99
CA ARG A 53 10.36 14.78 -9.81
C ARG A 53 10.66 13.56 -8.95
N ILE A 54 11.14 13.80 -7.74
CA ILE A 54 11.48 12.77 -6.76
C ILE A 54 10.43 12.80 -5.64
N ARG A 55 9.76 11.68 -5.39
CA ARG A 55 8.63 11.65 -4.44
C ARG A 55 8.58 10.38 -3.59
N LYS A 56 8.22 10.52 -2.33
CA LYS A 56 7.79 9.41 -1.46
C LYS A 56 6.32 9.61 -1.10
N CYS A 57 5.52 8.56 -1.24
CA CYS A 57 4.09 8.59 -0.98
C CYS A 57 3.74 7.60 0.13
N ASN A 58 2.90 8.01 1.08
CA ASN A 58 2.45 7.15 2.18
C ASN A 58 1.19 6.32 1.85
N CYS A 59 0.66 6.37 0.62
CA CYS A 59 -0.49 5.53 0.27
C CYS A 59 -0.16 4.05 0.45
N THR A 60 -1.19 3.24 0.72
CA THR A 60 -1.04 1.82 1.03
C THR A 60 -0.19 1.07 0.00
N SER A 61 -0.36 1.37 -1.29
CA SER A 61 0.38 0.72 -2.36
C SER A 61 1.85 1.14 -2.42
N CYS A 62 2.13 2.44 -2.33
CA CYS A 62 3.52 2.94 -2.37
C CYS A 62 4.31 2.50 -1.14
N HIS A 63 3.66 2.52 0.03
CA HIS A 63 4.25 2.04 1.27
C HIS A 63 4.56 0.53 1.20
N LYS A 64 3.58 -0.31 0.85
CA LYS A 64 3.75 -1.77 0.81
C LYS A 64 4.72 -2.26 -0.26
N THR A 65 4.84 -1.53 -1.36
CA THR A 65 5.79 -1.88 -2.45
C THR A 65 7.11 -1.14 -2.34
N ASN A 66 7.31 -0.33 -1.27
CA ASN A 66 8.44 0.58 -1.10
C ASN A 66 8.76 1.39 -2.37
N PHE A 67 7.72 1.87 -3.07
CA PHE A 67 7.91 2.54 -4.34
C PHE A 67 8.40 3.97 -4.12
N PHE A 68 9.67 4.21 -4.43
CA PHE A 68 10.30 5.52 -4.36
C PHE A 68 10.23 6.18 -5.73
N HIS A 69 9.26 7.06 -5.95
CA HIS A 69 9.01 7.63 -7.26
C HIS A 69 10.14 8.53 -7.74
N VAL A 70 10.64 8.25 -8.95
CA VAL A 70 11.43 9.16 -9.77
C VAL A 70 10.75 9.28 -11.12
N ARG A 71 10.34 10.49 -11.51
CA ARG A 71 9.80 10.77 -12.82
C ARG A 71 10.79 11.62 -13.63
N PRO A 72 11.21 11.16 -14.82
CA PRO A 72 12.01 11.97 -15.74
C PRO A 72 11.30 13.26 -16.17
N GLN A 73 12.01 14.17 -16.85
CA GLN A 73 11.42 15.40 -17.38
C GLN A 73 10.53 15.10 -18.61
N SER A 74 10.99 14.20 -19.48
CA SER A 74 10.24 13.64 -20.61
C SER A 74 10.33 12.12 -20.60
N SER A 75 9.27 11.43 -20.17
CA SER A 75 9.28 9.95 -20.10
C SER A 75 9.55 9.27 -21.46
N PRO A 76 9.00 9.74 -22.60
CA PRO A 76 9.31 9.15 -23.91
C PRO A 76 10.76 9.33 -24.36
N ASP A 77 11.40 10.45 -23.98
CA ASP A 77 12.76 10.77 -24.41
C ASP A 77 13.83 10.34 -23.39
N ASP A 78 13.47 10.20 -22.10
CA ASP A 78 14.39 10.00 -20.99
C ASP A 78 14.31 8.61 -20.35
N PHE A 79 13.46 7.70 -20.82
CA PHE A 79 13.38 6.33 -20.30
C PHE A 79 13.30 5.30 -21.42
N VAL A 80 14.12 4.25 -21.30
CA VAL A 80 14.05 3.07 -22.18
C VAL A 80 14.19 1.79 -21.35
N LEU A 81 13.32 0.82 -21.61
CA LEU A 81 13.43 -0.55 -21.11
C LEU A 81 14.25 -1.37 -22.11
N LEU A 82 15.35 -1.97 -21.63
CA LEU A 82 16.25 -2.81 -22.43
C LEU A 82 15.84 -4.27 -22.39
N ALA A 83 15.35 -4.73 -21.24
CA ALA A 83 14.86 -6.08 -21.05
C ALA A 83 13.76 -6.09 -19.98
N PRO A 84 12.67 -6.83 -20.19
CA PRO A 84 12.32 -7.50 -21.44
C PRO A 84 11.97 -6.51 -22.56
N THR A 85 12.06 -6.95 -23.82
CA THR A 85 11.86 -6.08 -24.99
C THR A 85 10.45 -5.51 -25.06
N ASN A 86 9.45 -6.19 -24.48
CA ASN A 86 8.12 -5.65 -24.28
C ASN A 86 7.61 -6.11 -22.90
N PRO A 87 7.27 -5.19 -21.98
CA PRO A 87 6.84 -5.57 -20.64
C PRO A 87 5.44 -6.20 -20.61
N PHE A 88 4.66 -6.04 -21.68
CA PHE A 88 3.29 -6.55 -21.80
C PHE A 88 3.19 -7.99 -22.32
N ASP A 89 4.30 -8.58 -22.78
CA ASP A 89 4.32 -9.99 -23.16
C ASP A 89 4.01 -10.87 -21.94
N ASP A 90 3.56 -12.10 -22.15
CA ASP A 90 3.30 -13.02 -21.04
C ASP A 90 4.61 -13.27 -20.25
N PRO A 91 4.61 -13.31 -18.90
CA PRO A 91 5.80 -13.66 -18.12
C PRO A 91 6.47 -14.98 -18.53
N ALA A 92 5.69 -15.94 -19.04
CA ALA A 92 6.21 -17.20 -19.59
C ALA A 92 6.97 -17.02 -20.92
N ASP A 93 6.56 -16.03 -21.71
CA ASP A 93 7.17 -15.67 -23.00
C ASP A 93 8.22 -14.55 -22.88
N GLY A 94 8.53 -14.18 -21.64
CA GLY A 94 9.59 -13.25 -21.33
C GLY A 94 9.15 -11.82 -21.09
N GLY A 95 7.88 -11.54 -20.80
CA GLY A 95 7.42 -10.21 -20.34
C GLY A 95 7.47 -10.03 -18.82
N LEU A 96 6.75 -9.03 -18.30
CA LEU A 96 6.71 -8.71 -16.86
C LEU A 96 5.36 -9.10 -16.24
N ALA A 97 5.36 -9.40 -14.94
CA ALA A 97 4.12 -9.62 -14.22
C ALA A 97 3.40 -8.27 -14.05
N ASP A 98 2.16 -8.17 -14.55
CA ASP A 98 1.39 -6.92 -14.60
C ASP A 98 0.25 -6.92 -13.57
N TYR A 99 0.36 -6.04 -12.57
CA TYR A 99 -0.74 -5.73 -11.67
C TYR A 99 -1.43 -4.43 -12.13
N GLN A 100 -2.67 -4.58 -12.62
CA GLN A 100 -3.44 -3.49 -13.21
C GLN A 100 -4.30 -2.76 -12.18
N CYS A 101 -4.16 -1.43 -12.13
CA CYS A 101 -4.85 -0.53 -11.23
C CYS A 101 -5.69 0.50 -12.01
N PHE A 102 -6.60 1.17 -11.30
CA PHE A 102 -7.37 2.33 -11.80
C PHE A 102 -8.05 2.07 -13.16
N ALA A 103 -9.22 1.43 -13.15
CA ALA A 103 -9.92 1.04 -14.38
C ALA A 103 -9.03 0.26 -15.39
N LYS A 104 -7.94 -0.35 -14.90
CA LYS A 104 -6.90 -1.05 -15.66
C LYS A 104 -6.05 -0.15 -16.59
N PHE A 105 -5.99 1.14 -16.29
CA PHE A 105 -5.16 2.08 -17.03
C PHE A 105 -3.68 2.03 -16.59
N THR A 106 -3.43 1.78 -15.30
CA THR A 106 -2.06 1.80 -14.76
C THR A 106 -1.54 0.39 -14.54
N HIS A 107 -0.35 0.12 -15.08
CA HIS A 107 0.37 -1.14 -15.02
C HIS A 107 1.49 -1.05 -14.00
N TRP A 108 1.44 -1.89 -12.96
CA TRP A 108 2.52 -2.06 -12.01
C TRP A 108 3.30 -3.30 -12.40
N PHE A 109 4.41 -3.10 -13.09
CA PHE A 109 5.24 -4.20 -13.58
C PHE A 109 6.21 -4.71 -12.53
N PHE A 110 6.08 -5.99 -12.19
CA PHE A 110 6.97 -6.72 -11.31
C PHE A 110 7.83 -7.68 -12.12
N CYS A 111 9.09 -7.81 -11.73
CA CYS A 111 9.94 -8.86 -12.25
C CYS A 111 9.36 -10.23 -11.85
N PRO A 112 9.02 -11.12 -12.80
CA PRO A 112 8.45 -12.42 -12.47
C PRO A 112 9.44 -13.36 -11.77
N LYS A 113 10.74 -13.02 -11.77
CA LYS A 113 11.80 -13.84 -11.16
C LYS A 113 12.12 -13.45 -9.72
N CYS A 114 12.15 -12.14 -9.41
CA CYS A 114 12.56 -11.65 -8.08
C CYS A 114 11.54 -10.73 -7.40
N GLY A 115 10.38 -10.47 -8.02
CA GLY A 115 9.31 -9.66 -7.43
C GLY A 115 9.63 -8.16 -7.30
N VAL A 116 10.76 -7.68 -7.81
CA VAL A 116 11.10 -6.25 -7.76
C VAL A 116 10.29 -5.47 -8.79
N ARG A 117 9.67 -4.36 -8.36
CA ARG A 117 8.94 -3.41 -9.19
C ARG A 117 9.86 -2.26 -9.60
N CYS A 118 10.37 -2.29 -10.83
CA CYS A 118 11.31 -1.28 -11.32
C CYS A 118 10.62 0.01 -11.77
N PHE A 119 9.43 -0.09 -12.36
CA PHE A 119 8.71 1.08 -12.87
C PHE A 119 7.20 0.85 -12.88
N THR A 120 6.47 1.89 -13.23
CA THR A 120 5.01 1.92 -13.40
C THR A 120 4.70 2.67 -14.66
N PHE A 121 3.68 2.22 -15.38
CA PHE A 121 3.35 2.78 -16.68
C PHE A 121 1.83 2.89 -16.89
N GLY A 122 1.39 3.91 -17.62
CA GLY A 122 0.05 4.06 -18.16
C GLY A 122 0.10 4.96 -19.38
N GLY A 123 -0.63 4.60 -20.44
CA GLY A 123 -0.59 5.28 -21.73
C GLY A 123 -0.10 4.38 -22.86
N ASP A 124 0.19 4.96 -24.02
CA ASP A 124 0.63 4.23 -25.20
C ASP A 124 2.16 4.04 -25.21
N SER A 125 2.59 2.90 -25.75
CA SER A 125 4.01 2.53 -25.81
C SER A 125 4.37 1.90 -27.15
N GLU A 126 5.67 1.78 -27.40
CA GLU A 126 6.21 1.19 -28.62
C GLU A 126 7.51 0.44 -28.35
N VAL A 127 7.82 -0.50 -29.24
CA VAL A 127 9.17 -1.08 -29.37
C VAL A 127 9.87 -0.35 -30.50
N ALA A 128 11.04 0.22 -30.22
CA ALA A 128 11.82 1.00 -31.17
C ALA A 128 13.26 0.48 -31.23
N GLU A 129 13.92 0.73 -32.36
CA GLU A 129 15.36 0.51 -32.51
C GLU A 129 16.09 1.83 -32.29
N VAL A 130 16.95 1.87 -31.27
CA VAL A 130 17.60 3.10 -30.81
C VAL A 130 19.10 2.88 -30.71
N ASP A 131 19.89 3.84 -31.20
CA ASP A 131 21.31 3.94 -30.88
C ASP A 131 21.45 4.52 -29.46
N LEU A 132 21.86 3.68 -28.52
CA LEU A 132 21.89 4.07 -27.11
C LEU A 132 22.98 5.11 -26.78
N GLY A 133 24.04 5.19 -27.59
CA GLY A 133 25.10 6.18 -27.43
C GLY A 133 24.59 7.57 -27.84
N GLU A 134 23.98 7.66 -29.03
CA GLU A 134 23.34 8.89 -29.52
C GLU A 134 22.18 9.34 -28.61
N TRP A 135 21.31 8.40 -28.20
CA TRP A 135 20.18 8.69 -27.31
C TRP A 135 20.60 9.25 -25.95
N ALA A 136 21.73 8.78 -25.39
CA ALA A 136 22.27 9.29 -24.14
C ALA A 136 22.97 10.66 -24.28
N GLY A 137 23.04 11.23 -25.49
CA GLY A 137 23.76 12.47 -25.80
C GLY A 137 25.26 12.27 -26.07
N GLY A 138 25.71 11.04 -26.27
CA GLY A 138 27.07 10.68 -26.65
C GLY A 138 27.26 10.57 -28.17
N GLN A 139 28.40 10.01 -28.58
CA GLN A 139 28.65 9.73 -30.00
C GLN A 139 27.78 8.58 -30.49
N LYS A 140 27.38 8.65 -31.76
CA LYS A 140 26.66 7.58 -32.45
C LYS A 140 27.55 6.34 -32.56
N GLU A 141 27.09 5.24 -31.97
CA GLU A 141 27.82 3.96 -31.99
C GLU A 141 27.53 3.15 -33.26
N GLY A 142 26.47 3.49 -33.99
CA GLY A 142 25.99 2.76 -35.17
C GLY A 142 25.28 1.44 -34.83
N LYS A 143 25.15 1.11 -33.54
CA LYS A 143 24.54 -0.13 -33.05
C LYS A 143 23.12 0.13 -32.55
N LEU A 144 22.15 -0.24 -33.37
CA LEU A 144 20.74 -0.18 -33.00
C LEU A 144 20.40 -1.28 -31.99
N THR A 145 19.75 -0.89 -30.90
CA THR A 145 19.25 -1.79 -29.86
C THR A 145 17.73 -1.69 -29.80
N LYS A 146 17.05 -2.84 -29.80
CA LYS A 146 15.60 -2.88 -29.57
C LYS A 146 15.31 -2.54 -28.11
N VAL A 147 14.46 -1.55 -27.90
CA VAL A 147 14.04 -1.07 -26.58
C VAL A 147 12.55 -0.84 -26.57
N TRP A 148 11.93 -0.94 -25.39
CA TRP A 148 10.57 -0.47 -25.17
C TRP A 148 10.60 0.92 -24.53
N ARG A 149 9.69 1.79 -24.97
CA ARG A 149 9.52 3.13 -24.40
C ARG A 149 8.08 3.62 -24.51
N ALA A 150 7.77 4.68 -23.78
CA ALA A 150 6.54 5.43 -23.96
C ALA A 150 6.50 6.03 -25.37
N LYS A 151 5.33 5.97 -26.02
CA LYS A 151 5.14 6.58 -27.34
C LYS A 151 5.06 8.09 -27.19
N LYS A 152 5.75 8.84 -28.05
CA LYS A 152 5.79 10.31 -27.95
C LYS A 152 4.48 10.96 -28.38
N GLU A 153 3.86 10.43 -29.43
CA GLU A 153 2.60 10.95 -29.96
C GLU A 153 1.49 10.73 -28.93
N GLY A 154 0.85 11.82 -28.49
CA GLY A 154 -0.24 11.78 -27.51
C GLY A 154 0.21 11.71 -26.05
N TRP A 155 1.51 11.71 -25.76
CA TRP A 155 2.01 11.69 -24.38
C TRP A 155 1.89 13.06 -23.71
N ILE A 156 1.30 13.10 -22.51
CA ILE A 156 1.13 14.33 -21.72
C ILE A 156 1.65 14.11 -20.31
N GLU A 157 2.84 14.64 -19.99
CA GLU A 157 3.49 14.46 -18.69
C GLU A 157 2.68 14.94 -17.47
N LYS A 158 1.82 15.95 -17.68
CA LYS A 158 0.96 16.58 -16.67
C LYS A 158 -0.49 16.06 -16.72
N GLY A 159 -0.82 15.15 -17.64
CA GLY A 159 -2.19 14.68 -17.89
C GLY A 159 -2.53 13.39 -17.15
N ASP A 160 -3.83 13.07 -17.13
CA ASP A 160 -4.34 11.80 -16.56
C ASP A 160 -4.20 10.61 -17.53
N THR A 161 -3.79 10.87 -18.77
CA THR A 161 -3.71 9.89 -19.86
C THR A 161 -2.33 9.28 -20.04
N SER A 162 -1.32 9.76 -19.31
CA SER A 162 0.06 9.29 -19.47
C SER A 162 0.79 9.29 -18.13
N TYR A 163 1.44 8.19 -17.80
CA TYR A 163 2.15 8.05 -16.54
C TYR A 163 3.35 7.13 -16.71
N LEU A 164 4.53 7.61 -16.32
CA LEU A 164 5.70 6.76 -16.11
C LEU A 164 6.41 7.22 -14.85
N SER A 165 6.73 6.26 -13.99
CA SER A 165 7.54 6.49 -12.80
C SER A 165 8.47 5.31 -12.57
N ILE A 166 9.72 5.63 -12.29
CA ILE A 166 10.77 4.68 -11.93
C ILE A 166 10.80 4.53 -10.41
N ASN A 167 11.14 3.35 -9.92
CA ASN A 167 11.45 3.12 -8.51
C ASN A 167 12.93 3.38 -8.27
N ALA A 168 13.25 4.44 -7.54
CA ALA A 168 14.63 4.89 -7.28
C ALA A 168 15.52 3.79 -6.71
N THR A 169 14.97 2.88 -5.90
CA THR A 169 15.71 1.78 -5.28
C THR A 169 16.13 0.70 -6.27
N THR A 170 15.77 0.83 -7.55
CA THR A 170 16.16 -0.08 -8.63
C THR A 170 17.15 0.55 -9.60
N LEU A 171 17.58 1.79 -9.35
CA LEU A 171 18.75 2.37 -10.02
C LEU A 171 20.02 1.70 -9.47
N GLU A 172 20.97 1.41 -10.34
CA GLU A 172 22.22 0.76 -9.93
C GLU A 172 23.01 1.66 -8.97
N ALA A 173 23.48 1.11 -7.87
CA ALA A 173 24.27 1.84 -6.90
C ALA A 173 25.63 2.26 -7.47
N ARG A 174 26.28 3.26 -6.84
CA ARG A 174 27.63 3.74 -7.16
C ARG A 174 27.78 4.36 -8.56
N GLN A 175 26.68 4.83 -9.15
CA GLN A 175 26.75 5.69 -10.33
C GLN A 175 27.04 7.13 -9.89
N GLU A 176 27.89 7.84 -10.63
CA GLU A 176 28.27 9.23 -10.32
C GLU A 176 27.01 10.13 -10.28
N GLY A 177 26.88 10.95 -9.22
CA GLY A 177 25.72 11.83 -9.04
C GLY A 177 24.44 11.12 -8.57
N LEU A 178 24.53 9.85 -8.14
CA LEU A 178 23.40 9.07 -7.62
C LEU A 178 23.67 8.55 -6.19
N ASP A 179 23.26 9.33 -5.20
CA ASP A 179 23.15 8.89 -3.80
C ASP A 179 21.75 9.21 -3.27
N LEU A 180 20.98 8.17 -2.91
CA LEU A 180 19.63 8.36 -2.38
C LEU A 180 19.62 9.05 -1.00
N ARG A 181 20.71 8.99 -0.25
CA ARG A 181 20.86 9.73 1.02
C ARG A 181 21.01 11.21 0.77
N GLU A 182 21.82 11.57 -0.22
CA GLU A 182 22.00 12.95 -0.66
C GLU A 182 20.66 13.60 -1.03
N TRP A 183 19.78 12.86 -1.72
CA TRP A 183 18.46 13.37 -2.09
C TRP A 183 17.61 13.75 -0.87
N HIS A 184 17.74 12.99 0.23
CA HIS A 184 17.07 13.29 1.48
C HIS A 184 17.73 14.48 2.18
N GLU A 185 19.05 14.45 2.35
CA GLU A 185 19.82 15.48 3.04
C GLU A 185 19.73 16.86 2.37
N LYS A 186 19.67 16.89 1.03
CA LYS A 186 19.51 18.13 0.24
C LYS A 186 18.05 18.52 0.03
N GLY A 187 17.08 17.79 0.60
CA GLY A 187 15.66 18.13 0.54
C GLY A 187 15.05 18.04 -0.87
N TRP A 188 15.55 17.14 -1.72
CA TRP A 188 15.06 16.96 -3.10
C TRP A 188 13.78 16.11 -3.19
N ILE A 189 13.40 15.45 -2.10
CA ILE A 189 12.27 14.53 -2.04
C ILE A 189 11.00 15.27 -1.63
N VAL A 190 9.97 15.21 -2.47
CA VAL A 190 8.61 15.63 -2.10
C VAL A 190 7.91 14.48 -1.39
N TYR A 191 7.47 14.70 -0.15
CA TYR A 191 6.66 13.74 0.59
C TYR A 191 5.17 14.00 0.36
N LEU A 192 4.48 13.02 -0.21
CA LEU A 192 3.05 13.07 -0.48
C LEU A 192 2.27 12.33 0.62
N ASP A 193 1.30 13.04 1.20
CA ASP A 193 0.34 12.49 2.13
C ASP A 193 -0.97 12.15 1.40
N MET A 194 -1.01 10.92 0.86
CA MET A 194 -2.15 10.37 0.13
C MET A 194 -2.99 9.43 0.99
N LEU A 195 -2.59 9.15 2.24
CA LEU A 195 -3.34 8.31 3.17
C LEU A 195 -4.40 9.12 3.93
N ASP A 196 -4.04 10.34 4.37
CA ASP A 196 -4.93 11.20 5.17
C ASP A 196 -5.71 12.22 4.32
N GLU A 197 -5.57 12.18 2.99
CA GLU A 197 -6.22 13.06 2.00
C GLU A 197 -6.11 14.58 2.32
N LYS A 198 -5.08 15.03 3.05
CA LYS A 198 -4.87 16.45 3.38
C LYS A 198 -4.63 17.29 2.12
N GLU A 199 -5.40 18.37 1.96
CA GLU A 199 -5.42 19.26 0.78
C GLU A 199 -4.04 19.81 0.37
N GLU A 200 -3.14 20.04 1.33
CA GLU A 200 -1.88 20.78 1.13
C GLU A 200 -0.78 19.98 0.39
N ASN A 201 -0.93 18.66 0.24
CA ASN A 201 0.05 17.77 -0.43
C ASN A 201 -0.56 16.90 -1.54
N LYS A 202 -1.75 17.24 -2.02
CA LYS A 202 -2.39 16.52 -3.14
C LYS A 202 -1.59 16.73 -4.42
N MET A 203 -1.18 15.64 -5.07
CA MET A 203 -1.03 15.67 -6.52
C MET A 203 -2.40 16.08 -7.09
N THR A 204 -2.43 17.00 -8.06
CA THR A 204 -3.56 17.12 -8.99
C THR A 204 -3.64 15.84 -9.84
N HIS A 205 -4.02 14.73 -9.23
CA HIS A 205 -4.76 13.68 -9.90
C HIS A 205 -6.13 13.70 -9.24
N HIS A 206 -7.01 14.46 -9.87
CA HIS A 206 -8.37 14.62 -9.45
C HIS A 206 -9.09 13.29 -9.66
N ARG A 207 -9.60 12.71 -8.58
CA ARG A 207 -10.71 11.74 -8.61
C ARG A 207 -11.96 12.41 -9.21
N HIS A 208 -11.97 12.81 -10.49
CA HIS A 208 -13.17 13.32 -11.16
C HIS A 208 -13.19 13.04 -12.66
N ALA A 209 -13.33 11.76 -12.99
CA ALA A 209 -14.22 11.22 -14.02
C ALA A 209 -14.22 9.72 -13.72
N PHE A 210 -15.25 9.08 -13.18
CA PHE A 210 -16.54 8.85 -13.81
C PHE A 210 -17.59 8.63 -12.72
N ARG A 211 -18.35 9.68 -12.39
CA ARG A 211 -19.68 9.51 -11.81
C ARG A 211 -20.66 9.45 -13.00
N THR A 212 -21.53 8.45 -12.94
CA THR A 212 -22.72 8.21 -13.79
C THR A 212 -22.48 7.99 -15.28
N GLN A 213 -22.42 6.71 -15.70
CA GLN A 213 -23.38 6.21 -16.68
C GLN A 213 -23.91 4.85 -16.24
N THR A 214 -25.19 4.85 -15.87
CA THR A 214 -26.07 3.67 -15.83
C THR A 214 -26.06 2.97 -17.19
N LYS A 215 -25.83 1.65 -17.22
CA LYS A 215 -26.53 0.72 -18.13
C LYS A 215 -26.26 -0.77 -17.83
N ALA A 216 -27.37 -1.45 -17.55
CA ALA A 216 -27.74 -2.86 -17.75
C ALA A 216 -26.88 -4.03 -17.20
N PRO A 217 -27.51 -5.06 -16.63
CA PRO A 217 -26.82 -6.23 -16.09
C PRO A 217 -26.37 -7.19 -17.20
N PRO A 218 -25.17 -7.80 -17.15
CA PRO A 218 -24.82 -8.84 -18.08
C PRO A 218 -25.46 -10.17 -17.67
N THR A 219 -26.08 -10.80 -18.66
CA THR A 219 -26.69 -12.12 -18.63
C THR A 219 -25.65 -13.21 -18.35
N ARG A 220 -26.03 -14.18 -17.51
CA ARG A 220 -25.23 -15.36 -17.17
C ARG A 220 -25.00 -16.25 -18.41
N ARG A 221 -23.76 -16.69 -18.61
CA ARG A 221 -23.44 -17.93 -19.34
C ARG A 221 -22.54 -18.83 -18.48
N PRO A 222 -22.66 -20.17 -18.59
CA PRO A 222 -22.05 -21.09 -17.64
C PRO A 222 -20.56 -21.29 -17.95
N ARG A 223 -19.71 -21.13 -16.94
CA ARG A 223 -18.30 -21.53 -17.02
C ARG A 223 -18.18 -23.00 -16.65
N ARG A 224 -17.63 -23.77 -17.59
CA ARG A 224 -17.19 -25.16 -17.41
C ARG A 224 -16.11 -25.20 -16.33
N ARG A 225 -16.22 -26.16 -15.42
CA ARG A 225 -15.22 -26.46 -14.37
C ARG A 225 -14.00 -27.12 -15.02
N ARG A 226 -12.80 -26.61 -14.73
CA ARG A 226 -11.55 -27.40 -14.72
C ARG A 226 -10.85 -27.10 -13.40
N PRO A 227 -10.47 -28.11 -12.60
CA PRO A 227 -9.71 -27.89 -11.38
C PRO A 227 -8.23 -27.68 -11.72
N LEU A 228 -7.61 -26.70 -11.08
CA LEU A 228 -6.17 -26.49 -11.06
C LEU A 228 -5.78 -26.31 -9.60
N HIS A 229 -5.02 -27.27 -9.07
CA HIS A 229 -4.42 -27.19 -7.74
C HIS A 229 -3.14 -26.33 -7.84
N PRO A 230 -2.98 -25.28 -7.01
CA PRO A 230 -1.76 -24.48 -7.00
C PRO A 230 -0.63 -25.20 -6.23
N PRO A 231 0.64 -24.99 -6.62
CA PRO A 231 1.79 -25.45 -5.86
C PRO A 231 1.95 -24.65 -4.55
N LEU A 232 2.25 -25.37 -3.47
CA LEU A 232 2.59 -24.84 -2.16
C LEU A 232 3.96 -24.12 -2.25
N GLN A 233 3.95 -22.81 -1.97
CA GLN A 233 5.15 -22.02 -1.66
C GLN A 233 5.07 -21.60 -0.18
N PRO A 234 6.23 -21.38 0.50
CA PRO A 234 6.28 -21.24 1.94
C PRO A 234 5.61 -19.93 2.36
N ARG A 235 4.40 -20.03 2.89
CA ARG A 235 3.77 -18.92 3.61
C ARG A 235 4.58 -18.72 4.88
N LEU A 236 4.92 -17.47 5.20
CA LEU A 236 5.11 -17.06 6.59
C LEU A 236 3.89 -17.61 7.33
N THR A 237 4.07 -18.66 8.12
CA THR A 237 2.99 -19.25 8.90
C THR A 237 2.40 -18.12 9.73
N PRO A 238 1.09 -17.83 9.64
CA PRO A 238 0.50 -16.87 10.56
C PRO A 238 0.82 -17.39 11.97
N GLU A 239 1.42 -16.53 12.80
CA GLU A 239 1.81 -16.94 14.14
C GLU A 239 0.53 -17.29 14.90
N ALA A 240 0.40 -18.56 15.28
CA ALA A 240 -0.71 -18.99 16.12
C ALA A 240 -0.79 -18.08 17.36
N PHE A 241 -2.01 -17.76 17.79
CA PHE A 241 -2.29 -16.90 18.96
C PHE A 241 -1.93 -15.40 18.79
N ASN A 242 -1.52 -14.95 17.59
CA ASN A 242 -1.23 -13.54 17.32
C ASN A 242 -2.31 -12.92 16.41
N PHE A 243 -3.47 -12.61 17.00
CA PHE A 243 -4.59 -11.97 16.32
C PHE A 243 -4.70 -10.50 16.66
N HIS A 244 -5.36 -9.76 15.77
CA HIS A 244 -5.75 -8.38 16.00
C HIS A 244 -7.20 -8.29 16.48
N TRP A 245 -7.44 -7.61 17.61
CA TRP A 245 -8.72 -7.67 18.33
C TRP A 245 -9.52 -6.38 18.19
N ALA A 246 -10.83 -6.54 18.05
CA ALA A 246 -11.81 -5.46 18.04
C ALA A 246 -13.15 -5.97 18.56
N LEU A 247 -13.98 -5.08 19.09
CA LEU A 247 -15.35 -5.37 19.48
C LEU A 247 -16.32 -4.77 18.47
N TYR A 248 -17.30 -5.53 18.01
CA TYR A 248 -18.32 -5.05 17.09
C TYR A 248 -19.70 -5.08 17.76
N LEU A 249 -20.27 -3.90 18.00
CA LEU A 249 -21.64 -3.75 18.44
C LEU A 249 -22.55 -3.66 17.21
N HIS A 250 -23.19 -4.77 16.87
CA HIS A 250 -24.20 -4.79 15.81
C HIS A 250 -25.48 -4.06 16.25
N LYS A 251 -26.00 -3.16 15.41
CA LYS A 251 -27.26 -2.43 15.66
C LYS A 251 -28.41 -3.08 14.90
N ASN A 252 -28.32 -3.16 13.57
CA ASN A 252 -29.28 -3.87 12.72
C ASN A 252 -28.70 -4.05 11.30
N LYS A 253 -29.40 -4.81 10.45
CA LYS A 253 -28.98 -5.12 9.07
C LYS A 253 -28.81 -3.88 8.17
N ASP A 254 -29.57 -2.81 8.42
CA ASP A 254 -29.66 -1.65 7.53
C ASP A 254 -28.60 -0.60 7.87
N THR A 255 -28.33 -0.39 9.15
CA THR A 255 -27.33 0.56 9.66
C THR A 255 -25.99 -0.07 9.97
N GLY A 256 -25.91 -1.40 10.07
CA GLY A 256 -24.71 -2.12 10.47
C GLY A 256 -24.48 -2.02 11.97
N GLY A 257 -23.28 -1.62 12.36
CA GLY A 257 -22.88 -1.50 13.76
C GLY A 257 -21.65 -0.62 13.96
N THR A 258 -21.19 -0.53 15.20
CA THR A 258 -19.98 0.21 15.57
C THR A 258 -18.87 -0.77 15.91
N LYS A 259 -17.73 -0.65 15.25
CA LYS A 259 -16.49 -1.37 15.57
C LYS A 259 -15.64 -0.50 16.49
N TYR A 260 -15.35 -1.02 17.67
CA TYR A 260 -14.45 -0.44 18.66
C TYR A 260 -13.12 -1.16 18.63
N HIS A 261 -12.04 -0.39 18.62
CA HIS A 261 -10.71 -0.87 18.25
C HIS A 261 -9.69 0.20 18.63
N ILE A 262 -8.50 -0.23 19.06
CA ILE A 262 -7.32 0.64 19.18
C ILE A 262 -6.25 0.21 18.16
N THR A 263 -5.69 1.17 17.45
CA THR A 263 -4.65 0.94 16.42
C THR A 263 -3.37 1.65 16.79
N GLY A 264 -2.22 1.15 16.34
CA GLY A 264 -0.93 1.76 16.64
C GLY A 264 0.14 0.74 16.98
N SER A 265 1.12 1.19 17.76
CA SER A 265 2.26 0.38 18.23
C SER A 265 2.59 0.78 19.68
N ALA A 266 3.40 -0.01 20.37
CA ALA A 266 3.68 0.17 21.81
C ALA A 266 3.95 1.63 22.21
N GLY A 267 3.12 2.17 23.12
CA GLY A 267 3.19 3.55 23.61
C GLY A 267 2.64 4.63 22.66
N LYS A 268 2.09 4.24 21.51
CA LYS A 268 1.47 5.13 20.50
C LYS A 268 0.19 4.50 19.93
N TRP A 269 -0.79 4.35 20.80
CA TRP A 269 -2.14 3.87 20.51
C TRP A 269 -3.11 5.02 20.22
N LEU A 270 -4.04 4.76 19.31
CA LEU A 270 -5.13 5.64 18.92
C LEU A 270 -6.45 4.87 19.01
N ALA A 271 -7.48 5.50 19.59
CA ALA A 271 -8.85 5.00 19.52
C ALA A 271 -9.36 5.13 18.06
N ALA A 272 -9.70 4.00 17.44
CA ALA A 272 -10.12 3.91 16.04
C ALA A 272 -11.54 3.33 15.93
N HIS A 273 -12.48 4.00 16.60
CA HIS A 273 -13.89 3.61 16.61
C HIS A 273 -14.58 4.03 15.32
N GLN A 274 -15.29 3.10 14.68
CA GLN A 274 -15.90 3.35 13.36
C GLN A 274 -17.25 2.67 13.21
N ASP A 275 -18.23 3.40 12.67
CA ASP A 275 -19.48 2.81 12.17
C ASP A 275 -19.26 2.12 10.82
N THR A 276 -19.74 0.88 10.69
CA THR A 276 -19.60 0.07 9.48
C THR A 276 -20.83 -0.79 9.19
N ARG A 277 -21.17 -0.90 7.90
CA ARG A 277 -22.18 -1.83 7.37
C ARG A 277 -21.58 -3.10 6.76
N GLY A 278 -20.26 -3.13 6.63
CA GLY A 278 -19.53 -4.14 5.86
C GLY A 278 -18.52 -4.92 6.69
N ILE A 279 -18.81 -5.20 7.96
CA ILE A 279 -17.86 -5.87 8.86
C ILE A 279 -17.29 -7.17 8.25
N PHE A 280 -18.13 -7.97 7.58
CA PHE A 280 -17.72 -9.22 6.92
C PHE A 280 -16.82 -9.03 5.68
N HIS A 281 -16.69 -7.80 5.18
CA HIS A 281 -15.83 -7.44 4.05
C HIS A 281 -14.46 -6.90 4.48
N GLU A 282 -14.19 -6.82 5.78
CA GLU A 282 -12.88 -6.40 6.27
C GLU A 282 -11.77 -7.37 5.83
N THR A 283 -10.68 -6.79 5.32
CA THR A 283 -9.51 -7.55 4.88
C THR A 283 -8.87 -8.23 6.10
N PHE A 284 -8.51 -9.51 5.96
CA PHE A 284 -7.96 -10.34 7.04
C PHE A 284 -8.86 -10.57 8.26
N LEU A 285 -10.16 -10.21 8.20
CA LEU A 285 -11.10 -10.62 9.25
C LEU A 285 -11.14 -12.14 9.32
N VAL A 286 -10.79 -12.69 10.49
CA VAL A 286 -10.86 -14.14 10.75
C VAL A 286 -12.29 -14.60 10.86
N GLY A 287 -13.13 -13.85 11.57
CA GLY A 287 -14.54 -14.12 11.76
C GLY A 287 -15.13 -13.22 12.83
N LEU A 288 -16.39 -13.42 13.15
CA LEU A 288 -17.05 -12.77 14.28
C LEU A 288 -17.33 -13.80 15.37
N PHE A 289 -16.96 -13.48 16.61
CA PHE A 289 -17.22 -14.30 17.77
C PHE A 289 -18.19 -13.57 18.70
N GLN A 290 -19.43 -14.06 18.80
CA GLN A 290 -20.47 -13.41 19.58
C GLN A 290 -20.30 -13.71 21.07
N ILE A 291 -20.14 -12.67 21.88
CA ILE A 291 -19.95 -12.80 23.34
C ILE A 291 -21.16 -12.30 24.16
N ALA A 292 -22.08 -11.57 23.52
CA ALA A 292 -23.29 -11.07 24.16
C ALA A 292 -24.37 -10.73 23.13
N THR A 293 -25.62 -10.68 23.60
CA THR A 293 -26.74 -10.01 22.94
C THR A 293 -27.17 -8.89 23.87
N ILE A 294 -27.18 -7.65 23.39
CA ILE A 294 -27.50 -6.48 24.22
C ILE A 294 -28.85 -5.95 23.77
N THR A 295 -29.77 -5.82 24.73
CA THR A 295 -31.11 -5.27 24.49
C THR A 295 -31.30 -3.95 25.24
N GLY A 296 -31.99 -3.00 24.61
CA GLY A 296 -32.31 -1.69 25.20
C GLY A 296 -31.23 -0.62 25.01
N SER A 297 -31.67 0.63 24.81
CA SER A 297 -30.80 1.77 24.52
C SER A 297 -29.80 2.06 25.65
N THR A 298 -30.24 1.97 26.90
CA THR A 298 -29.39 2.24 28.08
C THR A 298 -28.19 1.29 28.16
N ALA A 299 -28.35 0.02 27.77
CA ALA A 299 -27.26 -0.96 27.77
C ALA A 299 -26.26 -0.68 26.62
N CYS A 300 -26.76 -0.26 25.45
CA CYS A 300 -25.92 0.18 24.33
C CYS A 300 -25.13 1.46 24.65
N GLU A 301 -25.76 2.45 25.29
CA GLU A 301 -25.11 3.70 25.74
C GLU A 301 -24.03 3.42 26.78
N ARG A 302 -24.32 2.51 27.73
CA ARG A 302 -23.32 2.08 28.70
C ARG A 302 -22.14 1.39 28.02
N LEU A 303 -22.38 0.50 27.06
CA LEU A 303 -21.30 -0.12 26.30
C LEU A 303 -20.44 0.93 25.60
N ASP A 304 -21.04 1.86 24.85
CA ASP A 304 -20.29 2.91 24.14
C ASP A 304 -19.45 3.76 25.11
N LYS A 305 -20.03 4.18 26.23
CA LYS A 305 -19.31 4.93 27.28
C LYS A 305 -18.14 4.13 27.85
N THR A 306 -18.33 2.84 28.14
CA THR A 306 -17.26 1.98 28.66
C THR A 306 -16.18 1.69 27.61
N MET A 307 -16.53 1.55 26.33
CA MET A 307 -15.54 1.38 25.26
C MET A 307 -14.63 2.61 25.14
N ARG A 308 -15.19 3.81 25.29
CA ARG A 308 -14.49 5.10 25.14
C ARG A 308 -13.79 5.60 26.39
N GLN A 309 -13.98 4.95 27.54
CA GLN A 309 -13.50 5.45 28.84
C GLN A 309 -11.97 5.57 28.92
N PHE A 310 -11.24 4.88 28.05
CA PHE A 310 -9.79 4.87 28.03
C PHE A 310 -9.17 5.72 26.90
N ASP A 311 -9.98 6.33 26.02
CA ASP A 311 -9.52 6.95 24.77
C ASP A 311 -8.42 8.00 25.01
N ASP A 312 -8.62 8.89 25.98
CA ASP A 312 -7.68 9.98 26.30
C ASP A 312 -6.41 9.51 27.03
N GLY A 313 -6.44 8.29 27.61
CA GLY A 313 -5.36 7.73 28.44
C GLY A 313 -4.73 6.47 27.86
N LEU A 314 -5.01 6.11 26.60
CA LEU A 314 -4.55 4.86 26.00
C LEU A 314 -3.02 4.66 26.06
N ASN A 315 -2.26 5.76 25.95
CA ASN A 315 -0.79 5.71 25.93
C ASN A 315 -0.15 5.62 27.31
N ASP A 316 -0.92 5.89 28.38
CA ASP A 316 -0.50 5.70 29.75
C ASP A 316 -0.77 4.26 30.23
N LEU A 317 -1.45 3.46 29.41
CA LEU A 317 -1.75 2.06 29.67
C LEU A 317 -0.71 1.16 28.97
N ASP A 318 -0.17 0.19 29.71
CA ASP A 318 0.62 -0.90 29.12
C ASP A 318 -0.30 -1.95 28.48
N VAL A 319 -0.86 -1.60 27.31
CA VAL A 319 -1.84 -2.43 26.59
C VAL A 319 -1.48 -2.61 25.12
N ASN A 320 -2.07 -3.63 24.51
CA ASN A 320 -2.23 -3.78 23.06
C ASN A 320 -3.72 -3.97 22.73
N CYS A 321 -4.10 -4.14 21.47
CA CYS A 321 -5.51 -4.28 21.09
C CYS A 321 -6.24 -5.41 21.84
N ARG A 322 -5.54 -6.52 22.13
CA ARG A 322 -6.06 -7.66 22.90
C ARG A 322 -6.22 -7.30 24.37
N THR A 323 -5.15 -6.89 25.04
CA THR A 323 -5.18 -6.63 26.50
C THR A 323 -6.03 -5.40 26.84
N TRP A 324 -6.12 -4.41 25.95
CA TRP A 324 -7.09 -3.32 26.05
C TRP A 324 -8.52 -3.84 26.00
N LEU A 325 -8.85 -4.69 25.01
CA LEU A 325 -10.21 -5.21 24.89
C LEU A 325 -10.58 -6.06 26.11
N LEU A 326 -9.68 -6.95 26.59
CA LEU A 326 -9.92 -7.73 27.80
C LEU A 326 -10.14 -6.85 29.04
N LYS A 327 -9.35 -5.77 29.18
CA LYS A 327 -9.55 -4.77 30.25
C LYS A 327 -10.94 -4.13 30.18
N VAL A 328 -11.40 -3.77 28.99
CA VAL A 328 -12.76 -3.21 28.79
C VAL A 328 -13.84 -4.25 29.08
N LEU A 329 -13.66 -5.49 28.64
CA LEU A 329 -14.59 -6.59 28.93
C LEU A 329 -14.70 -6.88 30.43
N GLY A 330 -13.59 -6.78 31.17
CA GLY A 330 -13.61 -6.87 32.64
C GLY A 330 -14.49 -5.81 33.30
N VAL A 331 -14.47 -4.57 32.78
CA VAL A 331 -15.37 -3.51 33.26
C VAL A 331 -16.84 -3.79 32.90
N LEU A 332 -17.10 -4.32 31.70
CA LEU A 332 -18.46 -4.69 31.26
C LEU A 332 -19.02 -5.91 32.00
N ALA A 333 -18.15 -6.82 32.46
CA ALA A 333 -18.49 -7.96 33.30
C ALA A 333 -18.77 -7.55 34.76
N GLY A 334 -18.21 -6.42 35.20
CA GLY A 334 -18.52 -5.82 36.49
C GLY A 334 -19.98 -5.37 36.63
N GLU A 335 -20.46 -5.39 37.86
CA GLU A 335 -21.76 -4.84 38.21
C GLU A 335 -21.62 -3.35 38.53
N VAL A 336 -22.41 -2.51 37.88
CA VAL A 336 -22.52 -1.07 38.16
C VAL A 336 -24.01 -0.75 38.15
N ASP A 337 -24.49 -0.10 39.21
CA ASP A 337 -25.91 0.21 39.44
C ASP A 337 -26.86 -1.00 39.36
N GLY A 338 -26.41 -2.16 39.87
CA GLY A 338 -27.22 -3.39 39.90
C GLY A 338 -27.38 -4.10 38.56
N LYS A 339 -26.64 -3.66 37.53
CA LYS A 339 -26.75 -4.19 36.16
C LYS A 339 -25.38 -4.59 35.60
N ARG A 340 -25.35 -5.76 34.95
CA ARG A 340 -24.19 -6.33 34.27
C ARG A 340 -24.48 -6.36 32.76
N VAL A 341 -23.58 -5.81 31.94
CA VAL A 341 -23.75 -5.74 30.48
C VAL A 341 -23.27 -7.04 29.82
N LEU A 342 -22.18 -7.60 30.32
CA LEU A 342 -21.60 -8.86 29.85
C LEU A 342 -21.66 -9.90 30.97
N LYS A 343 -22.44 -10.97 30.79
CA LYS A 343 -22.39 -12.13 31.71
C LYS A 343 -21.20 -12.99 31.32
N CYS A 344 -20.07 -12.77 31.99
CA CYS A 344 -18.82 -13.48 31.75
C CYS A 344 -18.01 -13.44 33.05
N ASP A 345 -17.99 -14.54 33.78
CA ASP A 345 -17.32 -14.60 35.09
C ASP A 345 -15.81 -14.86 34.97
N ASP A 346 -15.35 -15.35 33.82
CA ASP A 346 -13.95 -15.66 33.52
C ASP A 346 -13.56 -15.11 32.14
N VAL A 347 -13.07 -13.87 32.13
CA VAL A 347 -12.62 -13.18 30.90
C VAL A 347 -11.37 -13.85 30.31
N ASP A 348 -10.55 -14.49 31.14
CA ASP A 348 -9.36 -15.22 30.67
C ASP A 348 -9.76 -16.51 29.94
N ALA A 349 -10.82 -17.19 30.40
CA ALA A 349 -11.42 -18.30 29.65
C ALA A 349 -12.02 -17.83 28.32
N LEU A 350 -12.62 -16.65 28.29
CA LEU A 350 -13.13 -16.06 27.05
C LEU A 350 -11.98 -15.76 26.07
N GLU A 351 -10.85 -15.22 26.55
CA GLU A 351 -9.68 -15.02 25.71
C GLU A 351 -9.23 -16.33 25.05
N ARG A 352 -9.15 -17.43 25.81
CA ARG A 352 -8.79 -18.75 25.29
C ARG A 352 -9.77 -19.24 24.23
N GLU A 353 -11.07 -19.12 24.47
CA GLU A 353 -12.10 -19.54 23.52
C GLU A 353 -12.03 -18.77 22.19
N VAL A 354 -11.83 -17.44 22.26
CA VAL A 354 -11.69 -16.59 21.07
C VAL A 354 -10.38 -16.89 20.33
N MET A 355 -9.28 -17.17 21.05
CA MET A 355 -8.01 -17.58 20.45
C MET A 355 -8.12 -18.92 19.71
N GLU A 356 -8.79 -19.91 20.30
CA GLU A 356 -9.05 -21.20 19.65
C GLU A 356 -9.88 -21.03 18.39
N PHE A 357 -10.93 -20.20 18.43
CA PHE A 357 -11.71 -19.82 17.25
C PHE A 357 -10.82 -19.16 16.18
N GLY A 358 -9.94 -18.24 16.59
CA GLY A 358 -8.98 -17.57 15.71
C GLY A 358 -8.07 -18.58 15.00
N ASN A 359 -7.42 -19.46 15.76
CA ASN A 359 -6.51 -20.47 15.22
C ASN A 359 -7.22 -21.45 14.28
N LYS A 360 -8.42 -21.91 14.63
CA LYS A 360 -9.24 -22.78 13.79
C LYS A 360 -9.54 -22.17 12.41
N ASN A 361 -9.64 -20.84 12.34
CA ASN A 361 -10.09 -20.12 11.14
C ASN A 361 -8.98 -19.28 10.48
N MET A 362 -7.75 -19.30 10.99
CA MET A 362 -6.65 -18.47 10.48
C MET A 362 -6.32 -18.74 9.01
N GLU A 363 -6.33 -20.02 8.60
CA GLU A 363 -6.03 -20.42 7.22
C GLU A 363 -7.11 -19.93 6.25
N SER A 364 -8.39 -20.02 6.64
CA SER A 364 -9.51 -19.52 5.83
C SER A 364 -9.50 -17.99 5.72
N ALA A 365 -9.07 -17.31 6.79
CA ALA A 365 -8.85 -15.87 6.82
C ALA A 365 -7.78 -15.45 5.80
N ASP A 366 -6.61 -16.12 5.84
CA ASP A 366 -5.43 -15.89 5.00
C ASP A 366 -5.68 -16.19 3.52
N LEU A 367 -6.50 -17.21 3.23
CA LEU A 367 -6.97 -17.54 1.88
C LEU A 367 -8.12 -16.64 1.38
N ALA A 368 -8.54 -15.65 2.18
CA ALA A 368 -9.68 -14.77 1.89
C ALA A 368 -10.98 -15.52 1.57
N MET A 369 -11.19 -16.70 2.16
CA MET A 369 -12.40 -17.49 1.93
C MET A 369 -13.64 -16.80 2.51
N GLN A 370 -14.76 -16.91 1.78
CA GLN A 370 -16.06 -16.35 2.13
C GLN A 370 -17.13 -17.46 2.13
N PRO A 371 -18.17 -17.39 2.98
CA PRO A 371 -18.39 -16.36 4.00
C PRO A 371 -17.41 -16.47 5.17
N ARG A 372 -17.12 -15.36 5.87
CA ARG A 372 -16.34 -15.44 7.10
C ARG A 372 -17.13 -16.18 8.19
N PRO A 373 -16.46 -16.99 9.02
CA PRO A 373 -17.10 -17.75 10.08
C PRO A 373 -17.72 -16.84 11.16
N PHE A 374 -18.77 -17.35 11.77
CA PHE A 374 -19.46 -16.78 12.91
C PHE A 374 -19.71 -17.89 13.95
N GLU A 375 -19.26 -17.70 15.18
CA GLU A 375 -19.53 -18.60 16.31
C GLU A 375 -19.92 -17.78 17.55
N ALA A 376 -20.60 -18.40 18.51
CA ALA A 376 -20.97 -17.77 19.77
C ALA A 376 -20.19 -18.40 20.93
N SER A 377 -19.83 -17.57 21.92
CA SER A 377 -19.18 -18.01 23.14
C SER A 377 -20.08 -19.00 23.90
N LYS A 378 -19.46 -20.05 24.42
CA LYS A 378 -20.11 -21.05 25.28
C LYS A 378 -20.15 -20.63 26.73
N ILE A 379 -19.29 -19.69 27.12
CA ILE A 379 -19.07 -19.30 28.51
C ILE A 379 -19.51 -17.87 28.83
N CYS A 380 -19.75 -17.03 27.81
CA CYS A 380 -20.18 -15.65 27.99
C CYS A 380 -21.45 -15.34 27.20
N GLY A 381 -22.28 -14.42 27.70
CA GLY A 381 -23.57 -14.05 27.11
C GLY A 381 -24.12 -12.71 27.62
N GLY A 382 -25.22 -12.22 27.03
CA GLY A 382 -25.82 -10.92 27.35
C GLY A 382 -27.13 -10.97 28.15
N VAL A 383 -27.74 -9.80 28.39
CA VAL A 383 -29.07 -9.61 29.02
C VAL A 383 -30.10 -9.23 27.96
#